data_AF-A0A381FBK3-F1
#
_entry.id   AF-A0A381FBK3-F1
#
_cell.length_a   1.000
_cell.length_b   1.000
_cell.length_c   1.000
_cell.angle_alpha   90.00
_cell.angle_beta   90.00
_cell.angle_gamma   90.00
#
_symmetry.space_group_name_H-M   'P 1'
#
loop_
_entity.id
_entity.type
_entity.pdbx_description
1 polymer ?
#
loop_
_entity_poly.entity_id
_entity_poly.type
_entity_poly.pdbx_seq_one_letter_code
_entity_poly.pdbx_strand_id
1 'polypeptide(L)'
;MEKEYSPLLDKNEMLAVLGEINQFTETEEFKSLVDELKNLPDRNSKYEFVRNVVINKEEQIKRGLIVPEGILVQRSYFVDDRPTLFCVVKYLKDGKRKMTITFDDDFPKETYTKN
;
A
#
# COMPACT_ATOMS: atom_id res chain seq x y z
N MET A 1 23.52 -26.16 19.60
CA MET A 1 23.03 -26.16 18.21
C MET A 1 22.84 -24.72 17.79
N GLU A 2 23.91 -24.10 17.27
CA GLU A 2 23.78 -22.82 16.58
C GLU A 2 22.98 -23.09 15.29
N LYS A 3 21.88 -22.39 15.10
CA LYS A 3 21.17 -22.42 13.82
C LYS A 3 22.09 -21.73 12.81
N GLU A 4 22.66 -22.53 11.94
CA GLU A 4 23.46 -22.09 10.81
C GLU A 4 22.67 -21.02 10.04
N TYR A 5 23.27 -19.85 9.91
CA TYR A 5 22.66 -18.72 9.24
C TYR A 5 22.59 -18.98 7.74
N SER A 6 21.43 -19.45 7.27
CA SER A 6 21.16 -19.58 5.84
C SER A 6 21.05 -18.20 5.21
N PRO A 7 21.72 -17.91 4.08
CA PRO A 7 21.79 -16.58 3.53
C PRO A 7 20.39 -16.03 3.19
N LEU A 8 19.95 -15.16 4.10
CA LEU A 8 19.17 -13.95 3.91
C LEU A 8 18.85 -13.59 2.45
N LEU A 9 17.55 -13.52 2.15
CA LEU A 9 16.96 -12.80 1.02
C LEU A 9 17.28 -13.38 -0.37
N ASP A 10 16.34 -14.14 -0.92
CA ASP A 10 16.25 -14.31 -2.38
C ASP A 10 15.92 -12.93 -2.99
N LYS A 11 16.98 -12.20 -3.34
CA LYS A 11 16.88 -10.88 -3.96
C LYS A 11 16.06 -10.92 -5.24
N ASN A 12 16.13 -12.02 -6.00
CA ASN A 12 15.39 -12.14 -7.25
C ASN A 12 13.90 -12.26 -6.97
N GLU A 13 13.51 -13.04 -5.96
CA GLU A 13 12.12 -13.12 -5.52
C GLU A 13 11.59 -11.75 -5.09
N MET A 14 12.33 -11.01 -4.26
CA MET A 14 11.90 -9.68 -3.83
C MET A 14 11.74 -8.70 -4.99
N LEU A 15 12.69 -8.68 -5.93
CA LEU A 15 12.63 -7.81 -7.09
C LEU A 15 11.48 -8.19 -8.02
N ALA A 16 11.20 -9.49 -8.18
CA ALA A 16 10.04 -9.96 -8.94
C ALA A 16 8.73 -9.50 -8.27
N VAL A 17 8.57 -9.75 -6.97
CA VAL A 17 7.38 -9.33 -6.22
C VAL A 17 7.20 -7.81 -6.25
N LEU A 18 8.27 -7.05 -6.08
CA LEU A 18 8.22 -5.59 -6.19
C LEU A 18 7.85 -5.14 -7.61
N GLY A 19 8.37 -5.82 -8.64
CA GLY A 19 8.01 -5.57 -10.04
C GLY A 19 6.52 -5.77 -10.30
N GLU A 20 5.90 -6.79 -9.72
CA GLU A 20 4.46 -7.02 -9.82
C GLU A 20 3.64 -5.92 -9.12
N ILE A 21 4.07 -5.49 -7.93
CA ILE A 21 3.43 -4.36 -7.25
C ILE A 21 3.56 -3.10 -8.10
N ASN A 22 4.76 -2.82 -8.63
CA ASN A 22 4.99 -1.66 -9.50
C ASN A 22 4.11 -1.70 -10.74
N GLN A 23 4.02 -2.84 -11.42
CA GLN A 23 3.17 -2.98 -12.61
C GLN A 23 1.70 -2.66 -12.29
N PHE A 24 1.21 -3.08 -11.13
CA PHE A 24 -0.14 -2.74 -10.68
C PHE A 24 -0.28 -1.25 -10.31
N THR A 25 0.68 -0.67 -9.60
CA THR A 25 0.60 0.75 -9.21
C THR A 25 0.82 1.71 -10.38
N GLU A 26 1.39 1.22 -11.47
CA GLU A 26 1.63 1.99 -12.70
C GLU A 26 0.45 1.95 -13.67
N THR A 27 -0.63 1.20 -13.41
CA THR A 27 -1.82 1.25 -14.28
C THR A 27 -2.53 2.59 -14.17
N GLU A 28 -3.22 2.98 -15.23
CA GLU A 28 -3.93 4.26 -15.30
C GLU A 28 -5.07 4.34 -14.27
N GLU A 29 -5.76 3.23 -14.00
CA GLU A 29 -6.83 3.16 -13.01
C GLU A 29 -6.28 3.38 -11.59
N PHE A 30 -5.12 2.80 -11.29
CA PHE A 30 -4.49 2.98 -9.98
C PHE A 30 -3.97 4.41 -9.81
N LYS A 31 -3.31 4.95 -10.83
CA LYS A 31 -2.85 6.36 -10.83
C LYS A 31 -4.02 7.33 -10.67
N SER A 32 -5.11 7.12 -11.41
CA SER A 32 -6.32 7.93 -11.31
C SER A 32 -6.92 7.89 -9.91
N LEU A 33 -6.98 6.72 -9.27
CA LEU A 33 -7.43 6.58 -7.88
C LEU A 33 -6.53 7.36 -6.90
N VAL A 34 -5.21 7.28 -7.07
CA VAL A 34 -4.25 8.00 -6.23
C VAL A 34 -4.35 9.51 -6.44
N ASP A 35 -4.56 9.96 -7.68
CA ASP A 35 -4.75 11.38 -7.99
C ASP A 35 -6.04 11.92 -7.38
N GLU A 36 -7.15 11.16 -7.42
CA GLU A 36 -8.40 11.52 -6.73
C GLU A 36 -8.15 11.68 -5.21
N LEU A 37 -7.46 10.71 -4.60
CA LEU A 37 -7.08 10.76 -3.19
C LEU A 37 -6.23 11.99 -2.85
N LYS A 38 -5.22 12.31 -3.66
CA LYS A 38 -4.31 13.45 -3.42
C LYS A 38 -5.02 14.80 -3.54
N ASN A 39 -6.05 14.89 -4.38
CA ASN A 39 -6.82 16.11 -4.57
C ASN A 39 -7.87 16.36 -3.48
N LEU A 40 -8.02 15.46 -2.50
CA LEU A 40 -8.92 15.69 -1.37
C LEU A 40 -8.38 16.78 -0.43
N PRO A 41 -9.27 17.64 0.08
CA PRO A 41 -8.88 18.91 0.70
C PRO A 41 -8.20 18.75 2.07
N ASP A 42 -8.49 17.67 2.79
CA ASP A 42 -8.03 17.46 4.15
C ASP A 42 -7.83 15.97 4.46
N ARG A 43 -7.10 15.72 5.55
CA ARG A 43 -6.73 14.38 6.00
C ARG A 43 -7.93 13.49 6.37
N ASN A 44 -8.98 14.04 6.96
CA ASN A 44 -10.17 13.24 7.31
C ASN A 44 -10.87 12.76 6.04
N SER A 45 -11.03 13.65 5.06
CA SER A 45 -11.56 13.30 3.73
C SER A 45 -10.70 12.22 3.05
N LYS A 46 -9.37 12.34 3.10
CA LYS A 46 -8.44 11.31 2.60
C LYS A 46 -8.61 9.96 3.31
N TYR A 47 -8.73 9.95 4.63
CA TYR A 47 -8.94 8.70 5.38
C TYR A 47 -10.28 8.03 5.08
N GLU A 48 -11.36 8.80 4.99
CA GLU A 48 -12.66 8.29 4.61
C GLU A 48 -12.65 7.76 3.17
N PHE A 49 -11.98 8.45 2.25
CA PHE A 49 -11.80 7.95 0.89
C PHE A 49 -11.02 6.63 0.85
N VAL A 50 -9.93 6.52 1.61
CA VAL A 50 -9.18 5.26 1.71
C VAL A 50 -10.06 4.13 2.20
N ARG A 51 -10.84 4.38 3.27
CA ARG A 51 -11.70 3.39 3.90
C ARG A 51 -12.85 2.94 2.99
N ASN A 52 -13.50 3.90 2.33
CA ASN A 52 -14.76 3.66 1.63
C ASN A 52 -14.55 3.35 0.14
N VAL A 53 -13.42 3.77 -0.44
CA VAL A 53 -13.10 3.65 -1.86
C VAL A 53 -11.85 2.78 -2.08
N VAL A 54 -10.68 3.21 -1.60
CA VAL A 54 -9.38 2.59 -1.98
C VAL A 54 -9.29 1.12 -1.61
N ILE A 55 -9.71 0.75 -0.38
CA ILE A 55 -9.66 -0.65 0.09
C ILE A 55 -10.98 -1.40 -0.14
N ASN A 56 -11.99 -0.74 -0.69
CA ASN A 56 -13.31 -1.33 -0.92
C ASN A 56 -13.35 -2.04 -2.28
N LYS A 57 -13.52 -3.36 -2.25
CA LYS A 57 -13.51 -4.20 -3.45
C LYS A 57 -14.60 -3.83 -4.47
N GLU A 58 -15.78 -3.40 -4.02
CA GLU A 58 -16.85 -2.99 -4.93
C GLU A 58 -16.48 -1.70 -5.67
N GLU A 59 -15.89 -0.73 -4.97
CA GLU A 59 -15.43 0.52 -5.56
C GLU A 59 -14.23 0.30 -6.49
N GLN A 60 -13.31 -0.60 -6.15
CA GLN A 60 -12.23 -1.02 -7.04
C GLN A 60 -12.78 -1.55 -8.37
N ILE A 61 -13.74 -2.50 -8.33
CA ILE A 61 -14.34 -3.07 -9.53
C ILE A 61 -15.08 -2.01 -10.36
N LYS A 62 -15.87 -1.14 -9.71
CA LYS A 62 -16.58 -0.03 -10.41
C LYS A 62 -15.64 0.90 -11.15
N ARG A 63 -14.41 1.05 -10.65
CA ARG A 63 -13.36 1.91 -11.22
C ARG A 63 -12.43 1.18 -12.19
N GLY A 64 -12.74 -0.08 -12.52
CA GLY A 64 -11.91 -0.91 -13.40
C GLY A 64 -10.61 -1.38 -12.76
N LEU A 65 -10.42 -1.16 -11.45
CA LEU A 65 -9.23 -1.56 -10.73
C LEU A 65 -9.27 -3.05 -10.39
N ILE A 66 -8.64 -3.86 -11.24
CA ILE A 66 -8.49 -5.30 -11.02
C ILE A 66 -7.21 -5.54 -10.23
N VAL A 67 -7.35 -5.75 -8.91
CA VAL A 67 -6.21 -6.07 -8.04
C VAL A 67 -5.68 -7.48 -8.39
N PRO A 68 -4.40 -7.64 -8.77
CA PRO A 68 -3.83 -8.94 -9.12
C PRO A 68 -3.80 -9.92 -7.94
N GLU A 69 -3.75 -11.22 -8.25
CA GLU A 69 -3.69 -12.26 -7.24
C GLU A 69 -2.48 -12.08 -6.30
N GLY A 70 -2.75 -12.22 -4.99
CA GLY A 70 -1.74 -12.07 -3.94
C GLY A 70 -1.33 -10.63 -3.63
N ILE A 71 -1.81 -9.63 -4.40
CA ILE A 71 -1.69 -8.22 -4.03
C ILE A 71 -2.83 -7.85 -3.08
N LEU A 72 -2.49 -7.15 -2.01
CA LEU A 72 -3.41 -6.62 -1.01
C LEU A 72 -3.28 -5.10 -0.98
N VAL A 73 -4.41 -4.40 -1.13
CA VAL A 73 -4.52 -2.96 -0.87
C VAL A 73 -5.16 -2.80 0.51
N GLN A 74 -4.43 -2.23 1.46
CA GLN A 74 -4.88 -2.19 2.85
C GLN A 74 -4.40 -0.93 3.58
N ARG A 75 -5.09 -0.60 4.67
CA ARG A 75 -4.55 0.36 5.64
C ARG A 75 -3.39 -0.26 6.39
N SER A 76 -2.43 0.58 6.78
CA SER A 76 -1.32 0.18 7.64
C SER A 76 -1.05 1.27 8.65
N TYR A 77 -0.77 0.87 9.88
CA TYR A 77 -0.21 1.74 10.91
C TYR A 77 1.23 1.27 11.15
N PHE A 78 2.16 2.22 11.13
CA PHE A 78 3.57 1.95 11.38
C PHE A 78 3.96 2.57 12.72
N VAL A 79 4.79 1.87 13.49
CA VAL A 79 5.23 2.30 14.84
C VAL A 79 6.06 3.59 14.80
N ASP A 80 6.65 3.90 13.65
CA ASP A 80 7.39 5.14 13.41
C ASP A 80 6.48 6.35 13.13
N ASP A 81 5.16 6.20 13.28
CA ASP A 81 4.14 7.23 13.06
C ASP A 81 4.23 7.92 11.69
N ARG A 82 4.69 7.20 10.65
CA ARG A 82 4.66 7.72 9.28
C ARG A 82 3.23 8.08 8.89
N PRO A 83 3.03 9.13 8.07
CA PRO A 83 1.71 9.60 7.68
C PRO A 83 1.03 8.69 6.63
N THR A 84 1.25 7.37 6.69
CA THR A 84 0.74 6.43 5.70
C THR A 84 -0.78 6.39 5.70
N LEU A 85 -1.37 6.62 4.54
CA LEU A 85 -2.81 6.51 4.29
C LEU A 85 -3.18 5.05 4.05
N PHE A 86 -2.47 4.40 3.13
CA PHE A 86 -2.61 2.99 2.81
C PHE A 86 -1.32 2.42 2.22
N CYS A 87 -1.30 1.11 2.02
CA CYS A 87 -0.19 0.44 1.34
C CYS A 87 -0.68 -0.66 0.41
N VAL A 88 0.18 -0.98 -0.56
CA VAL A 88 0.04 -2.12 -1.45
C VAL A 88 1.09 -3.14 -1.06
N VAL A 89 0.66 -4.37 -0.80
CA VAL A 89 1.45 -5.43 -0.21
C VAL A 89 1.35 -6.70 -1.04
N LYS A 90 2.47 -7.40 -1.20
CA LYS A 90 2.48 -8.79 -1.64
C LYS A 90 3.47 -9.61 -0.82
N TYR A 91 3.02 -10.75 -0.33
CA TYR A 91 3.85 -11.67 0.44
C TYR A 91 4.77 -12.47 -0.49
N LEU A 92 5.98 -12.77 0.00
CA LEU A 92 6.89 -13.71 -0.62
C LEU A 92 6.34 -15.15 -0.44
N LYS A 93 6.92 -16.11 -1.15
CA LYS A 93 6.49 -17.52 -1.14
C LYS A 93 6.52 -18.17 0.24
N ASP A 94 7.32 -17.63 1.16
CA ASP A 94 7.37 -18.11 2.53
C ASP A 94 6.18 -17.69 3.41
N GLY A 95 5.31 -16.82 2.89
CA GLY A 95 4.12 -16.30 3.58
C GLY A 95 4.39 -15.42 4.79
N LYS A 96 5.66 -15.09 5.08
CA LYS A 96 6.07 -14.31 6.26
C LYS A 96 6.65 -12.96 5.88
N ARG A 97 7.53 -12.95 4.89
CA ARG A 97 8.12 -11.72 4.35
C ARG A 97 7.20 -11.14 3.30
N LYS A 98 7.28 -9.82 3.10
CA LYS A 98 6.47 -9.09 2.14
C LYS A 98 7.23 -7.92 1.55
N MET A 99 6.87 -7.56 0.32
CA MET A 99 7.19 -6.25 -0.25
C MET A 99 6.02 -5.31 0.00
N THR A 100 6.30 -4.03 0.16
CA THR A 100 5.28 -3.03 0.47
C THR A 100 5.63 -1.70 -0.19
N ILE A 101 4.67 -1.11 -0.88
CA ILE A 101 4.70 0.30 -1.32
C ILE A 101 3.71 1.07 -0.46
N THR A 102 4.14 2.17 0.13
CA THR A 102 3.30 3.04 0.96
C THR A 102 2.88 4.28 0.21
N PHE A 103 1.62 4.67 0.43
CA PHE A 103 1.04 5.91 -0.07
C PHE A 103 0.76 6.79 1.14
N ASP A 104 1.60 7.81 1.26
CA ASP A 104 1.64 8.67 2.43
C ASP A 104 0.81 9.93 2.21
N ASP A 105 0.38 10.53 3.31
CA ASP A 105 -0.28 11.82 3.31
C ASP A 105 0.75 12.94 3.23
N ASP A 106 0.43 13.99 2.47
CA ASP A 106 1.28 15.18 2.31
C ASP A 106 1.21 16.11 3.54
N PHE A 107 0.27 15.88 4.46
CA PHE A 107 0.14 16.69 5.68
C PHE A 107 1.19 16.30 6.74
N PRO A 108 2.12 17.23 7.08
CA PRO A 108 3.14 16.99 8.10
C PRO A 108 2.52 16.74 9.47
N LYS A 109 3.22 15.99 10.33
CA LYS A 109 2.72 15.58 11.64
C LYS A 109 2.35 16.72 12.59
N GLU A 110 2.93 17.88 12.36
CA GLU A 110 2.74 19.08 13.17
C GLU A 110 1.36 19.73 12.97
N THR A 111 0.63 19.39 11.90
CA THR A 111 -0.75 19.88 11.67
C THR A 111 -1.83 18.99 12.28
N TYR A 112 -1.47 17.94 13.03
CA TYR A 112 -2.44 17.05 13.69
C TYR A 112 -3.01 17.72 14.95
N THR A 113 -4.09 18.49 14.79
CA THR A 113 -4.94 18.87 15.93
C THR A 113 -5.57 17.61 16.52
N LYS A 114 -5.22 17.29 17.77
CA LYS A 114 -5.92 16.30 18.58
C LYS A 114 -7.37 16.79 18.76
N ASN A 115 -8.32 16.09 18.14
CA ASN A 115 -9.72 16.13 18.56
C ASN A 115 -9.94 15.02 19.60
#